data_AF-A0A529HWL5-F1
#
_entry.id   AF-A0A529HWL5-F1
#
_cell.length_a   1.000
_cell.length_b   1.000
_cell.length_c   1.000
_cell.angle_alpha   90.00
_cell.angle_beta   90.00
_cell.angle_gamma   90.00
#
_symmetry.space_group_name_H-M   'P 1'
#
loop_
_entity.id
_entity.type
_entity.pdbx_description
1 polymer ?
#
loop_
_entity_poly.entity_id
_entity_poly.type
_entity_poly.pdbx_seq_one_letter_code
_entity_poly.pdbx_strand_id
1 'polypeptide(L)'
;MPPRTMSLTEELVARCFRVVEDSGPDPNAMHLDDADYDAMLDTLEAELPGSEPLWLFGYGSLIWKPEIDHVEERVAVARGWHRSFCMKMTRWRGTREQPGLMMALDRGGQCKGVAFRL
;
A
#
# COMPACT_ATOMS: atom_id res chain seq x y z
N MET A 1 -20.12 25.74 8.98
CA MET A 1 -20.60 24.38 9.28
C MET A 1 -20.01 23.94 10.60
N PRO A 2 -20.78 23.34 11.52
CA PRO A 2 -20.20 22.75 12.72
C PRO A 2 -19.23 21.61 12.33
N PRO A 3 -18.14 21.41 13.07
CA PRO A 3 -17.21 20.31 12.81
C PRO A 3 -17.95 18.98 12.91
N ARG A 4 -17.70 18.09 11.95
CA ARG A 4 -18.25 16.73 11.97
C ARG A 4 -17.74 16.00 13.21
N THR A 5 -18.64 15.56 14.07
CA THR A 5 -18.30 14.65 15.17
C THR A 5 -17.93 13.28 14.59
N MET A 6 -16.76 12.75 14.94
CA MET A 6 -16.34 11.42 14.52
C MET A 6 -17.17 10.36 15.24
N SER A 7 -17.75 9.42 14.49
CA SER A 7 -18.45 8.26 15.04
C SER A 7 -17.49 7.17 15.55
N LEU A 8 -16.24 7.19 15.10
CA LEU A 8 -15.19 6.28 15.56
C LEU A 8 -14.57 6.85 16.83
N THR A 9 -14.77 6.17 17.96
CA THR A 9 -14.21 6.53 19.26
C THR A 9 -12.98 5.68 19.59
N GLU A 10 -12.14 6.14 20.50
CA GLU A 10 -11.00 5.36 21.00
C GLU A 10 -11.43 4.01 21.59
N GLU A 11 -12.57 3.97 22.30
CA GLU A 11 -13.14 2.72 22.82
C GLU A 11 -13.47 1.72 21.70
N LEU A 12 -14.05 2.19 20.59
CA LEU A 12 -14.34 1.33 19.43
C LEU A 12 -13.06 0.84 18.76
N VAL A 13 -12.01 1.67 18.69
CA VAL A 13 -10.69 1.28 18.17
C VAL A 13 -10.03 0.23 19.10
N ALA A 14 -10.11 0.42 20.42
CA ALA A 14 -9.53 -0.50 21.39
C ALA A 14 -10.16 -1.91 21.30
N ARG A 15 -11.45 -2.00 20.93
CA ARG A 15 -12.14 -3.30 20.72
C ARG A 15 -11.66 -4.08 19.50
N CYS A 16 -11.07 -3.42 18.51
CA CYS A 16 -10.53 -4.08 17.30
C CYS A 16 -9.00 -4.13 17.28
N PHE A 17 -8.32 -3.45 18.20
CA PHE A 17 -6.88 -3.48 18.30
C PHE A 17 -6.42 -4.86 18.77
N ARG A 18 -5.42 -5.40 18.08
CA ARG A 18 -4.77 -6.66 18.43
C ARG A 18 -3.27 -6.48 18.23
N VAL A 19 -2.49 -6.79 19.26
CA VAL A 19 -1.04 -6.93 19.10
C VAL A 19 -0.79 -8.19 18.27
N VAL A 20 -0.06 -8.02 17.17
CA VAL A 20 0.39 -9.13 16.32
C VAL A 20 1.89 -9.18 16.43
N GLU A 21 2.42 -10.24 17.05
CA GLU A 21 3.85 -10.46 17.12
C GLU A 21 4.40 -10.77 15.72
N ASP A 22 5.51 -10.15 15.36
CA ASP A 22 6.17 -10.43 14.10
C ASP A 22 6.99 -11.72 14.24
N SER A 23 6.51 -12.80 13.61
CA SER A 23 7.20 -14.09 13.56
C SER A 23 8.46 -14.08 12.68
N GLY A 24 8.80 -12.94 12.07
CA GLY A 24 9.87 -12.81 11.10
C GLY A 24 9.47 -13.29 9.70
N PRO A 25 10.41 -13.20 8.74
CA PRO A 25 10.19 -13.61 7.35
C PRO A 25 9.89 -15.12 7.25
N ASP A 26 9.27 -15.53 6.13
CA ASP A 26 9.14 -16.94 5.81
C ASP A 26 10.52 -17.52 5.44
N PRO A 27 11.06 -18.52 6.17
CA PRO A 27 12.35 -19.12 5.85
C PRO A 27 12.33 -19.88 4.52
N ASN A 28 11.15 -20.22 4.00
CA ASN A 28 11.00 -20.88 2.71
C ASN A 28 10.68 -19.89 1.57
N ALA A 29 10.45 -18.61 1.87
CA ALA A 29 10.23 -17.63 0.82
C ALA A 29 11.56 -17.25 0.18
N MET A 30 11.55 -17.15 -1.14
CA MET A 30 12.63 -16.52 -1.89
C MET A 30 12.48 -15.00 -1.71
N HIS A 31 13.48 -14.38 -1.10
CA HIS A 31 13.54 -12.93 -0.94
C HIS A 31 14.38 -12.35 -2.06
N LEU A 32 13.95 -11.22 -2.60
CA LEU A 32 14.74 -10.46 -3.56
C LEU A 32 15.98 -9.91 -2.87
N ASP A 33 17.12 -10.00 -3.55
CA ASP A 33 18.35 -9.33 -3.15
C ASP A 33 18.57 -8.03 -3.94
N ASP A 34 19.68 -7.33 -3.66
CA ASP A 34 20.00 -6.07 -4.32
C ASP A 34 20.16 -6.23 -5.84
N ALA A 35 20.67 -7.37 -6.32
CA ALA A 35 20.83 -7.62 -7.75
C ALA A 35 19.48 -7.86 -8.44
N ASP A 36 18.52 -8.50 -7.77
CA ASP A 36 17.15 -8.61 -8.27
C ASP A 36 16.50 -7.23 -8.41
N TYR A 37 16.71 -6.33 -7.43
CA TYR A 37 16.18 -4.96 -7.51
C TYR A 37 16.83 -4.16 -8.63
N ASP A 38 18.16 -4.24 -8.80
CA ASP A 38 18.87 -3.57 -9.89
C ASP A 38 18.33 -4.02 -11.26
N ALA A 39 18.11 -5.33 -11.46
CA ALA A 39 17.56 -5.85 -12.71
C ALA A 39 16.12 -5.38 -12.99
N MET A 40 15.31 -5.22 -11.94
CA MET A 40 13.96 -4.65 -12.05
C MET A 40 14.00 -3.16 -12.42
N LEU A 41 14.95 -2.41 -11.87
CA LEU A 41 15.16 -1.00 -12.19
C LEU A 41 15.58 -0.82 -13.65
N ASP A 42 16.55 -1.61 -14.13
CA ASP A 42 16.98 -1.58 -15.54
C ASP A 42 15.79 -1.80 -16.49
N THR A 43 14.92 -2.75 -16.15
CA THR A 43 13.72 -3.05 -16.94
C THR A 43 12.73 -1.90 -16.92
N LEU A 44 12.46 -1.35 -15.74
CA LEU A 44 11.54 -0.22 -15.58
C LEU A 44 12.04 1.01 -16.34
N GLU A 45 13.32 1.36 -16.18
CA GLU A 45 13.95 2.51 -16.85
C GLU A 45 13.87 2.42 -18.37
N ALA A 46 14.03 1.22 -18.94
CA ALA A 46 13.88 0.99 -20.37
C ALA A 46 12.45 1.22 -20.89
N GLU A 47 11.43 1.03 -20.05
CA GLU A 47 10.02 1.26 -20.38
C GLU A 47 9.54 2.69 -20.07
N LEU A 48 10.28 3.43 -19.23
CA LEU A 48 9.89 4.77 -18.84
C LEU A 48 10.00 5.75 -20.02
N PRO A 49 8.98 6.58 -20.27
CA PRO A 49 9.07 7.65 -21.24
C PRO A 49 10.09 8.70 -20.74
N GLY A 50 11.29 8.72 -21.34
CA GLY A 50 12.43 9.53 -20.88
C GLY A 50 12.22 11.06 -20.85
N SER A 51 11.06 11.55 -21.26
CA SER A 51 10.68 12.97 -21.22
C SER A 51 9.58 13.30 -20.21
N GLU A 52 8.94 12.30 -19.59
CA GLU A 52 7.82 12.52 -18.67
C GLU A 52 8.20 12.20 -17.22
N PRO A 53 7.68 12.97 -16.24
CA PRO A 53 7.94 12.69 -14.84
C PRO A 53 7.28 11.38 -14.38
N LEU A 54 7.95 10.64 -13.50
CA LEU A 54 7.42 9.41 -12.91
C LEU A 54 6.39 9.75 -11.83
N TRP A 55 5.22 9.12 -11.93
CA TRP A 55 4.15 9.23 -10.94
C TRP A 55 3.88 7.89 -10.26
N LEU A 56 3.87 7.88 -8.94
CA LEU A 56 3.47 6.73 -8.12
C LEU A 56 2.05 6.95 -7.58
N PHE A 57 1.14 5.99 -7.80
CA PHE A 57 -0.21 6.05 -7.23
C PHE A 57 -0.29 5.27 -5.90
N GLY A 58 -0.44 5.99 -4.80
CA GLY A 58 -0.73 5.45 -3.47
C GLY A 58 -2.22 5.21 -3.25
N TYR A 59 -2.60 3.95 -3.05
CA TYR A 59 -3.98 3.54 -2.75
C TYR A 59 -4.23 3.17 -1.28
N GLY A 60 -3.17 2.95 -0.50
CA GLY A 60 -3.20 2.40 0.86
C GLY A 60 -2.41 3.25 1.86
N SER A 61 -1.48 2.63 2.59
CA SER A 61 -0.71 3.29 3.67
C SER A 61 0.08 4.51 3.20
N LEU A 62 0.56 4.51 1.95
CA LEU A 62 1.28 5.63 1.36
C LEU A 62 0.50 6.94 1.40
N ILE A 63 -0.85 6.90 1.44
CA ILE A 63 -1.69 8.10 1.56
C ILE A 63 -1.43 8.84 2.89
N TRP A 64 -1.05 8.13 3.95
CA TRP A 64 -0.85 8.70 5.29
C TRP A 64 0.62 8.72 5.71
N LYS A 65 1.44 7.86 5.11
CA LYS A 65 2.87 7.73 5.37
C LYS A 65 3.59 7.40 4.05
N PRO A 66 3.92 8.40 3.22
CA PRO A 66 4.46 8.18 1.89
C PRO A 66 5.76 7.37 1.89
N GLU A 67 6.66 7.55 2.86
CA GLU A 67 7.98 6.86 2.90
C GLU A 67 8.76 6.89 1.56
N ILE A 68 8.47 7.88 0.72
CA ILE A 68 9.08 8.12 -0.58
C ILE A 68 9.36 9.61 -0.72
N ASP A 69 10.55 9.95 -1.22
CA ASP A 69 10.85 11.31 -1.61
C ASP A 69 10.03 11.66 -2.86
N HIS A 70 9.37 12.81 -2.83
CA HIS A 70 8.52 13.27 -3.91
C HIS A 70 8.40 14.79 -3.84
N VAL A 71 8.14 15.40 -4.99
CA VAL A 71 8.10 16.87 -5.14
C VAL A 71 6.69 17.41 -5.28
N GLU A 72 5.69 16.52 -5.43
CA GLU A 72 4.30 16.91 -5.58
C GLU A 72 3.34 15.77 -5.20
N GLU A 73 2.21 16.13 -4.56
CA GLU A 73 1.10 15.23 -4.28
C GLU A 73 -0.19 15.73 -4.96
N ARG A 74 -0.95 14.81 -5.56
CA ARG A 74 -2.28 15.11 -6.13
C ARG A 74 -3.29 14.06 -5.73
N VAL A 75 -4.48 14.48 -5.31
CA VAL A 75 -5.62 13.55 -5.20
C VAL A 75 -5.95 13.00 -6.59
N ALA A 76 -5.99 11.68 -6.72
CA ALA A 76 -6.19 11.00 -8.00
C ALA A 76 -7.24 9.88 -7.89
N VAL A 77 -7.79 9.49 -9.04
CA VAL A 77 -8.74 8.38 -9.15
C VAL A 77 -8.23 7.38 -10.19
N ALA A 78 -7.88 6.18 -9.74
CA ALA A 78 -7.59 5.05 -10.61
C ALA A 78 -8.92 4.41 -11.07
N ARG A 79 -9.25 4.53 -12.35
CA ARG A 79 -10.44 3.92 -12.96
C ARG A 79 -10.14 2.50 -13.41
N GLY A 80 -11.12 1.60 -13.30
CA GLY A 80 -10.93 0.18 -13.59
C GLY A 80 -10.26 -0.60 -12.45
N TRP A 81 -10.10 0.03 -11.28
CA TRP A 81 -9.49 -0.57 -10.09
C TRP A 81 -10.27 -0.16 -8.85
N HIS A 82 -10.44 -1.05 -7.89
CA HIS A 82 -11.07 -0.74 -6.60
C HIS A 82 -10.25 -1.37 -5.47
N ARG A 83 -10.46 -0.86 -4.25
CA ARG A 83 -9.85 -1.45 -3.07
C ARG A 83 -10.66 -2.66 -2.62
N SER A 84 -9.98 -3.79 -2.49
CA SER A 84 -10.56 -5.03 -1.99
C SER A 84 -9.63 -5.65 -0.96
N PHE A 85 -10.21 -6.28 0.06
CA PHE A 85 -9.48 -7.11 1.01
C PHE A 85 -9.18 -8.47 0.36
N CYS A 86 -8.28 -8.49 -0.62
CA CYS A 86 -8.00 -9.65 -1.47
C CYS A 86 -6.58 -10.20 -1.32
N MET A 87 -5.73 -9.61 -0.48
CA MET A 87 -4.37 -10.10 -0.25
C MET A 87 -4.27 -10.80 1.10
N LYS A 88 -3.99 -12.11 1.09
CA LYS A 88 -3.69 -12.86 2.32
C LYS A 88 -2.29 -12.51 2.80
N MET A 89 -2.16 -12.15 4.07
CA MET A 89 -0.87 -11.85 4.71
C MET A 89 -0.63 -12.77 5.91
N THR A 90 0.60 -13.26 6.05
CA THR A 90 1.01 -14.14 7.15
C THR A 90 2.04 -13.48 8.09
N ARG A 91 2.32 -12.19 7.88
CA ARG A 91 3.23 -11.35 8.67
C ARG A 91 2.64 -9.95 8.84
N TRP A 92 3.09 -9.19 9.84
CA TRP A 92 2.69 -7.82 10.18
C TRP A 92 1.26 -7.68 10.68
N ARG A 93 0.26 -7.83 9.80
CA ARG A 93 -1.17 -7.70 10.14
C ARG A 93 -1.85 -9.05 10.40
N GLY A 94 -1.06 -10.12 10.48
CA GLY A 94 -1.49 -11.46 10.85
C GLY A 94 -0.29 -12.36 11.08
N THR A 95 -0.56 -13.62 11.41
CA THR A 95 0.44 -14.68 11.59
C THR A 95 0.19 -15.80 10.59
N ARG A 96 1.00 -16.86 10.62
CA ARG A 96 0.75 -18.05 9.77
C ARG A 96 -0.48 -18.83 10.21
N GLU A 97 -0.69 -18.92 11.52
CA GLU A 97 -1.81 -19.61 12.17
C GLU A 97 -3.10 -18.80 12.05
N GLN A 98 -2.99 -17.46 12.10
CA GLN A 98 -4.10 -16.53 11.93
C GLN A 98 -3.76 -15.47 10.87
N PRO A 99 -3.85 -15.83 9.58
CA PRO A 99 -3.55 -14.92 8.49
C PRO A 99 -4.40 -13.66 8.53
N GLY A 100 -3.76 -12.53 8.27
CA GLY A 100 -4.42 -11.26 8.05
C GLY A 100 -4.96 -11.18 6.62
N LEU A 101 -5.94 -10.30 6.43
CA LEU A 101 -6.44 -9.93 5.12
C LEU A 101 -6.12 -8.46 4.90
N MET A 102 -5.36 -8.17 3.84
CA MET A 102 -4.87 -6.84 3.53
C MET A 102 -5.57 -6.31 2.28
N MET A 103 -5.78 -4.99 2.30
CA MET A 103 -6.47 -4.27 1.24
C MET A 103 -5.50 -3.96 0.10
N ALA A 104 -5.75 -4.54 -1.06
CA ALA A 104 -5.01 -4.29 -2.29
C ALA A 104 -5.92 -3.68 -3.36
N LEU A 105 -5.36 -3.41 -4.54
CA LEU A 105 -6.15 -3.10 -5.73
C LEU A 105 -6.58 -4.40 -6.41
N ASP A 106 -7.87 -4.48 -6.74
CA ASP A 106 -8.42 -5.50 -7.62
C ASP A 106 -9.12 -4.83 -8.81
N ARG A 107 -9.28 -5.58 -9.90
CA ARG A 107 -9.83 -5.09 -11.17
C ARG A 107 -11.31 -4.68 -11.02
N GLY A 108 -11.70 -3.66 -11.78
CA GLY A 108 -13.05 -3.09 -11.82
C GLY A 108 -13.26 -1.91 -10.88
N GLY A 109 -14.29 -1.11 -11.14
CA GLY A 109 -14.69 0.02 -10.28
C GLY A 109 -13.75 1.24 -10.37
N GLN A 110 -13.59 1.95 -9.26
CA GLN A 110 -12.67 3.08 -9.14
C GLN A 110 -12.10 3.21 -7.73
N CYS A 111 -10.87 3.70 -7.62
CA CYS A 111 -10.17 3.90 -6.36
C CYS A 111 -9.66 5.33 -6.26
N LYS A 112 -10.08 6.06 -5.22
CA LYS A 112 -9.53 7.38 -4.88
C LYS A 112 -8.30 7.23 -4.01
N GLY A 113 -7.18 7.80 -4.43
CA GLY A 113 -5.90 7.78 -3.73
C GLY A 113 -5.12 9.07 -3.92
N VAL A 114 -3.79 8.99 -3.79
CA VAL A 114 -2.85 10.10 -4.00
C VAL A 114 -1.85 9.69 -5.07
N ALA A 115 -1.57 10.56 -6.02
CA ALA A 115 -0.47 10.43 -6.98
C ALA A 115 0.69 11.30 -6.51
N PHE A 116 1.85 10.69 -6.35
CA PHE A 116 3.11 11.32 -5.97
C PHE A 116 3.96 11.48 -7.22
N ARG A 117 4.42 12.70 -7.51
CA ARG A 117 5.45 12.91 -8.53
C ARG A 117 6.80 12.76 -7.87
N LEU A 118 7.55 11.75 -8.30
CA LEU A 118 8.90 11.48 -7.81
C LEU A 118 9.87 12.54 -8.36
#